data_AF-A0A380L1M4-F1
#
_entry.id   AF-A0A380L1M4-F1
#
_cell.length_a   1.000
_cell.length_b   1.000
_cell.length_c   1.000
_cell.angle_alpha   90.00
_cell.angle_beta   90.00
_cell.angle_gamma   90.00
#
_symmetry.space_group_name_H-M   'P 1'
#
loop_
_entity.id
_entity.type
_entity.pdbx_description
1 polymer ?
#
loop_
_entity_poly.entity_id
_entity_poly.type
_entity_poly.pdbx_seq_one_letter_code
_entity_poly.pdbx_strand_id
1 'polypeptide(L)'
;MKLSITNIAKIKDVDIEINGLTVLAGENNSGKSTIGKVLFAIFQSFNNPKSNFYRDRQQSVSRELNELQLELSMKRLSEDIDIDFDNIISQIISDFDKFDQVKNTDIIEVLKDTYSTEGYQEKLNSVKKILSISEETVINGFLQRTLDLEFNGQINSVFSRDLGKVELKIKESRISFEIDENKVENVAGVIPLATDIVYIDNPLIIENFVDSHSFTRTLIKNLENSGTMRAHAQQLEVQFEREPSSNIVDLTLIKNRFEGIEQLLSKVYDWDLISDNQHIKTTEQKNKLNIKNISSGMKSFYLIKKLIENGTIKENGTIVLDEPEVHLHPEWQLIYAEIIVLLQKELGLHILLSTHSPYFLNAIEVFSKKYGTEDKCKYYLSENNGYYSTITEMTDGNEPIYKKLAAPLQYLENVRFSEDD
;
A
#
# COMPACT_ATOMS: atom_id res chain seq x y z
N MET A 1 8.43 -6.03 -14.09
CA MET A 1 9.23 -6.26 -12.87
C MET A 1 9.24 -7.75 -12.56
N LYS A 2 10.22 -8.26 -11.83
CA LYS A 2 10.28 -9.67 -11.40
C LYS A 2 10.46 -9.73 -9.89
N LEU A 3 9.64 -10.52 -9.21
CA LEU A 3 9.67 -10.74 -7.77
C LEU A 3 10.04 -12.19 -7.49
N SER A 4 11.11 -12.39 -6.73
CA SER A 4 11.62 -13.69 -6.29
C SER A 4 11.46 -13.79 -4.79
N ILE A 5 10.84 -14.86 -4.30
CA ILE A 5 10.58 -15.07 -2.87
C ILE A 5 10.94 -16.51 -2.50
N THR A 6 11.73 -16.67 -1.45
CA THR A 6 12.10 -17.95 -0.87
C THR A 6 11.83 -17.96 0.63
N ASN A 7 11.22 -19.03 1.13
CA ASN A 7 10.96 -19.31 2.54
C ASN A 7 10.21 -18.20 3.32
N ILE A 8 9.16 -17.62 2.72
CA ILE A 8 8.28 -16.62 3.35
C ILE A 8 6.87 -17.19 3.53
N ALA A 9 6.36 -17.21 4.75
CA ALA A 9 5.09 -17.84 5.11
C ALA A 9 4.93 -19.25 4.49
N LYS A 10 3.96 -19.45 3.59
CA LYS A 10 3.77 -20.74 2.89
C LYS A 10 4.58 -20.88 1.60
N ILE A 11 5.23 -19.81 1.13
CA ILE A 11 6.02 -19.85 -0.10
C ILE A 11 7.35 -20.53 0.18
N LYS A 12 7.60 -21.65 -0.49
CA LYS A 12 8.91 -22.30 -0.47
C LYS A 12 9.90 -21.55 -1.35
N ASP A 13 9.57 -21.40 -2.62
CA ASP A 13 10.36 -20.70 -3.63
C ASP A 13 9.45 -20.31 -4.80
N VAL A 14 9.58 -19.09 -5.30
CA VAL A 14 8.81 -18.61 -6.46
C VAL A 14 9.50 -17.45 -7.16
N ASP A 15 9.35 -17.44 -8.49
CA ASP A 15 9.70 -16.35 -9.38
C ASP A 15 8.44 -15.89 -10.13
N ILE A 16 8.06 -14.61 -9.99
CA ILE A 16 6.88 -14.03 -10.65
C ILE A 16 7.28 -12.80 -11.43
N GLU A 17 6.91 -12.77 -12.71
CA GLU A 17 6.97 -11.57 -13.55
C GLU A 17 5.65 -10.80 -13.44
N ILE A 18 5.76 -9.51 -13.07
CA ILE A 18 4.65 -8.55 -13.06
C ILE A 18 4.89 -7.53 -14.17
N ASN A 19 4.25 -7.71 -15.32
CA ASN A 19 4.50 -6.91 -16.52
C ASN A 19 3.19 -6.60 -17.27
N GLY A 20 2.41 -5.70 -16.69
CA GLY A 20 1.05 -5.42 -17.14
C GLY A 20 0.07 -6.02 -16.14
N LEU A 21 -0.67 -7.06 -16.54
CA LEU A 21 -1.62 -7.76 -15.69
C LEU A 21 -1.14 -9.18 -15.39
N THR A 22 -0.87 -9.46 -14.13
CA THR A 22 -0.40 -10.77 -13.67
C THR A 22 -1.43 -11.39 -12.75
N VAL A 23 -1.94 -12.56 -13.13
CA VAL A 23 -3.02 -13.24 -12.43
C VAL A 23 -2.49 -14.48 -11.72
N LEU A 24 -2.62 -14.53 -10.41
CA LEU A 24 -2.39 -15.72 -9.58
C LEU A 24 -3.74 -16.41 -9.36
N ALA A 25 -3.92 -17.57 -9.97
CA ALA A 25 -5.17 -18.32 -9.92
C ALA A 25 -4.94 -19.68 -9.24
N GLY A 26 -5.80 -20.07 -8.31
CA GLY A 26 -5.67 -21.36 -7.63
C GLY A 26 -6.39 -21.44 -6.31
N GLU A 27 -6.20 -22.50 -5.53
CA GLU A 27 -6.97 -22.81 -4.31
C GLU A 27 -6.76 -21.84 -3.14
N ASN A 28 -7.68 -21.79 -2.18
CA ASN A 28 -7.46 -21.07 -0.92
C ASN A 28 -6.21 -21.58 -0.22
N ASN A 29 -5.53 -20.69 0.50
CA ASN A 29 -4.34 -21.03 1.27
C ASN A 29 -3.14 -21.50 0.41
N SER A 30 -3.08 -21.07 -0.86
CA SER A 30 -1.99 -21.36 -1.81
C SER A 30 -0.91 -20.25 -1.86
N GLY A 31 -0.94 -19.28 -0.93
CA GLY A 31 0.11 -18.25 -0.83
C GLY A 31 -0.04 -17.06 -1.78
N LYS A 32 -1.18 -16.90 -2.47
CA LYS A 32 -1.46 -15.76 -3.35
C LYS A 32 -1.36 -14.41 -2.63
N SER A 33 -2.07 -14.24 -1.52
CA SER A 33 -2.00 -13.02 -0.70
C SER A 33 -0.61 -12.78 -0.13
N THR A 34 0.20 -13.83 0.10
CA THR A 34 1.59 -13.68 0.54
C THR A 34 2.42 -12.92 -0.49
N ILE A 35 2.26 -13.20 -1.78
CA ILE A 35 2.94 -12.45 -2.86
C ILE A 35 2.56 -10.98 -2.81
N GLY A 36 1.25 -10.70 -2.71
CA GLY A 36 0.73 -9.33 -2.62
C GLY A 36 1.32 -8.57 -1.42
N LYS A 37 1.33 -9.21 -0.25
CA LYS A 37 1.84 -8.61 1.00
C LYS A 37 3.34 -8.31 0.95
N VAL A 38 4.13 -9.22 0.38
CA VAL A 38 5.57 -8.98 0.18
C VAL A 38 5.77 -7.81 -0.78
N LEU A 39 5.08 -7.81 -1.92
CA LEU A 39 5.16 -6.71 -2.89
C LEU A 39 4.79 -5.37 -2.25
N PHE A 40 3.71 -5.35 -1.45
CA PHE A 40 3.29 -4.18 -0.69
C PHE A 40 4.35 -3.70 0.29
N ALA A 41 4.91 -4.61 1.08
CA ALA A 41 5.94 -4.26 2.05
C ALA A 41 7.16 -3.62 1.39
N ILE A 42 7.60 -4.13 0.24
CA ILE A 42 8.68 -3.53 -0.55
C ILE A 42 8.29 -2.14 -1.03
N PHE A 43 7.16 -2.02 -1.74
CA PHE A 43 6.76 -0.72 -2.30
C PHE A 43 6.57 0.33 -1.22
N GLN A 44 5.95 -0.02 -0.09
CA GLN A 44 5.74 0.89 1.02
C GLN A 44 7.07 1.32 1.69
N SER A 45 8.00 0.39 1.88
CA SER A 45 9.27 0.66 2.57
C SER A 45 10.26 1.45 1.71
N PHE A 46 10.22 1.24 0.40
CA PHE A 46 11.13 1.89 -0.55
C PHE A 46 10.47 3.03 -1.34
N ASN A 47 9.29 3.48 -0.93
CA ASN A 47 8.65 4.67 -1.46
C ASN A 47 9.29 5.92 -0.84
N ASN A 48 10.01 6.70 -1.67
CA ASN A 48 10.74 7.90 -1.24
C ASN A 48 11.53 7.72 0.08
N PRO A 49 12.47 6.74 0.16
CA PRO A 49 13.09 6.34 1.42
C PRO A 49 13.89 7.48 2.08
N LYS A 50 14.51 8.33 1.27
CA LYS A 50 15.26 9.50 1.73
C LYS A 50 14.36 10.51 2.45
N SER A 51 13.23 10.89 1.87
CA SER A 51 12.34 11.87 2.51
C SER A 51 11.75 11.31 3.80
N ASN A 52 11.40 10.02 3.82
CA ASN A 52 10.93 9.35 5.03
C ASN A 52 12.01 9.35 6.11
N PHE A 53 13.25 9.03 5.76
CA PHE A 53 14.39 9.10 6.68
C PHE A 53 14.59 10.49 7.29
N TYR A 54 14.62 11.55 6.46
CA TYR A 54 14.78 12.91 6.97
C TYR A 54 13.62 13.34 7.87
N ARG A 55 12.38 12.98 7.52
CA ARG A 55 11.18 13.27 8.32
C ARG A 55 11.22 12.55 9.67
N ASP A 56 11.52 11.25 9.69
CA ASP A 56 11.55 10.45 10.92
C ASP A 56 12.67 10.89 11.87
N ARG A 57 13.81 11.27 11.28
CA ARG A 57 14.91 11.92 12.01
C ARG A 57 14.46 13.24 12.61
N GLN A 58 13.79 14.09 11.82
CA GLN A 58 13.26 15.37 12.27
C GLN A 58 12.27 15.21 13.42
N GLN A 59 11.33 14.27 13.31
CA GLN A 59 10.38 13.97 14.39
C GLN A 59 11.06 13.43 15.65
N SER A 60 12.09 12.60 15.50
CA SER A 60 12.82 12.05 16.65
C SER A 60 13.57 13.15 17.40
N VAL A 61 14.23 14.07 16.67
CA VAL A 61 14.87 15.26 17.26
C VAL A 61 13.83 16.18 17.90
N SER A 62 12.71 16.44 17.20
CA SER A 62 11.61 17.25 17.73
C SER A 62 11.06 16.70 19.03
N ARG A 63 10.84 15.38 19.11
CA ARG A 63 10.36 14.69 20.31
C ARG A 63 11.36 14.77 21.47
N GLU A 64 12.65 14.60 21.20
CA GLU A 64 13.70 14.74 22.21
C GLU A 64 13.77 16.17 22.77
N LEU A 65 13.45 17.16 21.94
CA LEU A 65 13.45 18.58 22.29
C LEU A 65 12.06 19.12 22.64
N ASN A 66 11.04 18.27 22.81
CA ASN A 66 9.65 18.73 23.01
C ASN A 66 9.45 19.54 24.31
N GLU A 67 10.18 19.19 25.37
CA GLU A 67 10.17 19.96 26.63
C GLU A 67 10.61 21.42 26.40
N LEU A 68 11.62 21.64 25.54
CA LEU A 68 12.06 22.98 25.14
C LEU A 68 11.02 23.70 24.32
N GLN A 69 10.31 23.01 23.44
CA GLN A 69 9.25 23.61 22.65
C GLN A 69 8.18 24.23 23.54
N LEU A 70 7.81 23.53 24.62
CA LEU A 70 6.85 24.01 25.61
C LEU A 70 7.39 25.21 26.41
N GLU A 71 8.65 25.17 26.85
CA GLU A 71 9.27 26.28 27.59
C GLU A 71 9.47 27.53 26.73
N LEU A 72 9.88 27.37 25.48
CA LEU A 72 10.02 28.47 24.52
C LEU A 72 8.66 29.08 24.18
N SER A 73 7.62 28.25 24.06
CA SER A 73 6.25 28.74 23.85
C SER A 73 5.75 29.56 25.05
N MET A 74 6.12 29.19 26.28
CA MET A 74 5.80 29.95 27.49
C MET A 74 6.59 31.28 27.58
N LYS A 75 7.86 31.28 27.19
CA LYS A 75 8.67 32.52 27.08
C LYS A 75 8.11 33.46 26.00
N ARG A 76 7.67 32.93 24.85
CA ARG A 76 7.02 33.71 23.78
C ARG A 76 5.78 34.47 24.28
N LEU A 77 4.99 33.86 25.16
CA LEU A 77 3.81 34.51 25.77
C LEU A 77 4.14 35.60 26.79
N SER A 78 5.36 35.61 27.34
CA SER A 78 5.77 36.54 28.41
C SER A 78 6.74 37.63 27.96
N GLU A 79 7.53 37.39 26.91
CA GLU A 79 8.65 38.26 26.49
C GLU A 79 8.57 38.76 25.04
N ASP A 80 7.49 38.45 24.31
CA ASP A 80 7.26 38.92 22.92
C ASP A 80 8.38 38.51 21.92
N ILE A 81 9.02 37.35 22.18
CA ILE A 81 10.11 36.79 21.37
C ILE A 81 9.54 35.84 20.31
N ASP A 82 9.82 36.10 19.02
CA ASP A 82 9.41 35.23 17.91
C ASP A 82 10.46 34.14 17.65
N ILE A 83 10.27 32.96 18.25
CA ILE A 83 11.15 31.80 18.07
C ILE A 83 10.46 30.76 17.19
N ASP A 84 11.08 30.46 16.04
CA ASP A 84 10.61 29.42 15.11
C ASP A 84 11.32 28.09 15.37
N PHE A 85 10.64 27.19 16.07
CA PHE A 85 11.17 25.90 16.49
C PHE A 85 11.43 24.94 15.32
N ASP A 86 10.63 24.99 14.26
CA ASP A 86 10.80 24.13 13.08
C ASP A 86 12.04 24.52 12.28
N ASN A 87 12.30 25.83 12.18
CA ASN A 87 13.55 26.34 11.61
C ASN A 87 14.78 25.95 12.45
N ILE A 88 14.67 26.00 13.78
CA ILE A 88 15.73 25.53 14.70
C ILE A 88 16.05 24.05 14.46
N ILE A 89 15.04 23.18 14.42
CA ILE A 89 15.25 21.75 14.18
C ILE A 89 15.88 21.52 12.80
N SER A 90 15.39 22.22 11.79
CA SER A 90 15.92 22.11 10.42
C SER A 90 17.40 22.49 10.35
N GLN A 91 17.81 23.54 11.07
CA GLN A 91 19.21 23.94 11.21
C GLN A 91 20.06 22.90 11.95
N ILE A 92 19.56 22.34 13.07
CA ILE A 92 20.25 21.27 13.81
C ILE A 92 20.56 20.08 12.90
N ILE A 93 19.61 19.70 12.04
CA ILE A 93 19.78 18.58 11.12
C ILE A 93 20.76 18.94 10.00
N SER A 94 20.71 20.15 9.44
CA SER A 94 21.59 20.56 8.34
C SER A 94 23.04 20.75 8.77
N ASP A 95 23.28 21.21 9.99
CA ASP A 95 24.61 21.51 10.51
C ASP A 95 25.21 20.36 11.35
N PHE A 96 24.63 19.16 11.33
CA PHE A 96 25.09 18.04 12.17
C PHE A 96 26.60 17.75 12.06
N ASP A 97 27.16 17.73 10.85
CA ASP A 97 28.59 17.50 10.62
C ASP A 97 29.48 18.60 11.21
N LYS A 98 28.91 19.78 11.43
CA LYS A 98 29.55 20.93 12.06
C LYS A 98 29.09 21.11 13.51
N PHE A 99 28.21 20.28 14.05
CA PHE A 99 27.59 20.51 15.37
C PHE A 99 28.62 20.60 16.50
N ASP A 100 29.74 19.88 16.38
CA ASP A 100 30.88 19.99 17.32
C ASP A 100 31.77 21.23 17.09
N GLN A 101 31.67 21.86 15.92
CA GLN A 101 32.44 23.04 15.48
C GLN A 101 31.63 24.34 15.46
N VAL A 102 30.30 24.26 15.53
CA VAL A 102 29.36 25.39 15.51
C VAL A 102 29.48 26.15 16.83
N LYS A 103 30.37 27.15 16.84
CA LYS A 103 30.53 28.12 17.92
C LYS A 103 29.50 29.28 17.90
N ASN A 104 28.44 29.19 17.10
CA ASN A 104 27.38 30.21 16.97
C ASN A 104 26.22 29.53 16.22
N THR A 105 24.99 29.46 16.72
CA THR A 105 24.10 30.60 17.01
C THR A 105 22.90 30.12 17.82
N ASP A 106 22.42 30.96 18.77
CA ASP A 106 21.10 31.01 19.45
C ASP A 106 20.56 29.72 20.10
N ILE A 107 20.62 28.56 19.48
CA ILE A 107 20.06 27.28 19.93
C ILE A 107 20.82 26.74 21.15
N ILE A 108 22.16 26.72 21.11
CA ILE A 108 22.98 26.29 22.26
C ILE A 108 22.78 27.23 23.45
N GLU A 109 22.60 28.53 23.21
CA GLU A 109 22.30 29.51 24.25
C GLU A 109 20.90 29.31 24.81
N VAL A 110 19.87 29.18 23.96
CA VAL A 110 18.50 28.83 24.35
C VAL A 110 18.46 27.54 25.17
N LEU A 111 19.18 26.50 24.75
CA LEU A 111 19.28 25.23 25.48
C LEU A 111 19.97 25.39 26.84
N LYS A 112 21.07 26.17 26.91
CA LYS A 112 21.81 26.47 28.15
C LYS A 112 21.04 27.37 29.11
N ASP A 113 20.23 28.29 28.60
CA ASP A 113 19.37 29.19 29.38
C ASP A 113 18.12 28.49 29.92
N THR A 114 17.81 27.31 29.37
CA THR A 114 16.60 26.56 29.70
C THR A 114 16.89 25.38 30.62
N TYR A 115 18.04 24.70 30.45
CA TYR A 115 18.43 23.56 31.29
C TYR A 115 19.62 23.86 32.21
N SER A 116 19.73 23.08 33.29
CA SER A 116 20.99 22.95 34.03
C SER A 116 22.09 22.41 33.11
N THR A 117 23.35 22.66 33.45
CA THR A 117 24.50 22.22 32.64
C THR A 117 24.50 20.70 32.39
N GLU A 118 24.04 19.91 33.37
CA GLU A 118 23.87 18.45 33.24
C GLU A 118 22.70 18.10 32.29
N GLY A 119 21.53 18.73 32.45
CA GLY A 119 20.36 18.45 31.61
C GLY A 119 20.57 18.80 30.14
N TYR A 120 21.29 19.89 29.86
CA TYR A 120 21.71 20.27 28.51
C TYR A 120 22.62 19.22 27.86
N GLN A 121 23.64 18.75 28.60
CA GLN A 121 24.59 17.74 28.11
C GLN A 121 23.89 16.42 27.78
N GLU A 122 22.94 15.99 28.62
CA GLU A 122 22.14 14.79 28.37
C GLU A 122 21.32 14.91 27.09
N LYS A 123 20.56 16.01 26.92
CA LYS A 123 19.76 16.26 25.71
C LYS A 123 20.62 16.30 24.45
N LEU A 124 21.79 16.96 24.50
CA LEU A 124 22.72 16.97 23.38
C LEU A 124 23.22 15.58 23.00
N ASN A 125 23.55 14.76 24.00
CA ASN A 125 24.02 13.39 23.75
C ASN A 125 22.91 12.53 23.13
N SER A 126 21.65 12.70 23.57
CA SER A 126 20.50 12.06 22.93
C SER A 126 20.33 12.47 21.47
N VAL A 127 20.37 13.78 21.18
CA VAL A 127 20.25 14.30 19.79
C VAL A 127 21.39 13.78 18.93
N LYS A 128 22.64 13.80 19.42
CA LYS A 128 23.79 13.23 18.70
C LYS A 128 23.60 11.74 18.40
N LYS A 129 23.03 10.99 19.35
CA LYS A 129 22.72 9.57 19.16
C LYS A 129 21.63 9.35 18.10
N ILE A 130 20.63 10.23 18.02
CA ILE A 130 19.59 10.17 16.97
C ILE A 130 20.19 10.46 15.60
N LEU A 131 21.03 11.50 15.50
CA LEU A 131 21.61 11.96 14.24
C LEU A 131 22.70 11.01 13.71
N SER A 132 23.33 10.22 14.57
CA SER A 132 24.31 9.19 14.18
C SER A 132 23.68 7.92 13.59
N ILE A 133 22.36 7.74 13.67
CA ILE A 133 21.66 6.59 13.06
C ILE A 133 21.76 6.71 11.54
N SER A 134 22.31 5.67 10.89
CA SER A 134 22.47 5.66 9.43
C SER A 134 21.13 5.55 8.69
N GLU A 135 21.10 6.04 7.45
CA GLU A 135 19.96 5.89 6.54
C GLU A 135 19.56 4.41 6.37
N GLU A 136 20.55 3.53 6.20
CA GLU A 136 20.36 2.09 6.09
C GLU A 136 19.66 1.50 7.33
N THR A 137 20.04 1.91 8.53
CA THR A 137 19.41 1.40 9.76
C THR A 137 17.93 1.76 9.82
N VAL A 138 17.59 2.99 9.41
CA VAL A 138 16.20 3.45 9.36
C VAL A 138 15.41 2.69 8.30
N ILE A 139 15.95 2.55 7.08
CA ILE A 139 15.31 1.80 5.99
C ILE A 139 15.07 0.34 6.39
N ASN A 140 16.03 -0.32 7.02
CA ASN A 140 15.89 -1.70 7.50
C ASN A 140 14.79 -1.80 8.56
N GLY A 141 14.75 -0.84 9.49
CA GLY A 141 13.67 -0.74 10.49
C GLY A 141 12.29 -0.52 9.87
N PHE A 142 12.20 0.27 8.78
CA PHE A 142 10.97 0.45 8.00
C PHE A 142 10.49 -0.85 7.39
N LEU A 143 11.39 -1.57 6.71
CA LEU A 143 11.06 -2.84 6.08
C LEU A 143 10.65 -3.89 7.11
N GLN A 144 11.41 -4.04 8.20
CA GLN A 144 11.10 -4.92 9.31
C GLN A 144 9.68 -4.69 9.83
N ARG A 145 9.38 -3.45 10.23
CA ARG A 145 8.09 -3.14 10.85
C ARG A 145 6.93 -3.24 9.85
N THR A 146 7.14 -2.95 8.58
CA THR A 146 6.10 -3.15 7.55
C THR A 146 5.79 -4.64 7.39
N LEU A 147 6.81 -5.49 7.31
CA LEU A 147 6.63 -6.94 7.26
C LEU A 147 5.98 -7.48 8.55
N ASP A 148 6.38 -6.99 9.72
CA ASP A 148 5.76 -7.38 10.99
C ASP A 148 4.27 -7.06 11.03
N LEU A 149 3.85 -5.90 10.50
CA LEU A 149 2.44 -5.51 10.40
C LEU A 149 1.68 -6.42 9.41
N GLU A 150 2.29 -6.79 8.29
CA GLU A 150 1.66 -7.63 7.26
C GLU A 150 1.54 -9.12 7.66
N PHE A 151 2.52 -9.60 8.40
CA PHE A 151 2.69 -11.01 8.77
C PHE A 151 2.47 -11.28 10.27
N ASN A 152 2.06 -10.28 11.05
CA ASN A 152 1.94 -10.36 12.51
C ASN A 152 3.21 -10.93 13.18
N GLY A 153 4.38 -10.50 12.70
CA GLY A 153 5.69 -10.96 13.16
C GLY A 153 6.09 -12.39 12.76
N GLN A 154 5.28 -13.10 11.96
CA GLN A 154 5.57 -14.44 11.45
C GLN A 154 5.89 -14.41 9.95
N ILE A 155 7.04 -13.84 9.61
CA ILE A 155 7.45 -13.58 8.24
C ILE A 155 8.02 -14.85 7.57
N ASN A 156 8.98 -15.52 8.20
CA ASN A 156 9.55 -16.77 7.67
C ASN A 156 8.52 -17.90 7.70
N SER A 157 8.76 -18.95 6.90
CA SER A 157 7.97 -20.16 7.04
C SER A 157 8.16 -20.79 8.41
N VAL A 158 7.05 -21.09 9.09
CA VAL A 158 7.08 -21.87 10.35
C VAL A 158 7.42 -23.35 10.12
N PHE A 159 7.48 -23.78 8.86
CA PHE A 159 7.76 -25.17 8.47
C PHE A 159 9.22 -25.41 8.07
N SER A 160 10.05 -24.36 8.05
CA SER A 160 11.49 -24.44 7.77
C SER A 160 12.30 -23.56 8.72
N ARG A 161 13.59 -23.86 8.86
CA ARG A 161 14.59 -22.97 9.50
C ARG A 161 15.51 -22.31 8.47
N ASP A 162 15.19 -22.46 7.19
CA ASP A 162 15.99 -21.89 6.12
C ASP A 162 15.94 -20.36 6.15
N LEU A 163 16.97 -19.73 5.59
CA LEU A 163 16.99 -18.29 5.41
C LEU A 163 15.91 -17.87 4.40
N GLY A 164 15.08 -16.88 4.78
CA GLY A 164 14.16 -16.22 3.87
C GLY A 164 14.90 -15.28 2.94
N LYS A 165 14.49 -15.23 1.66
CA LYS A 165 15.09 -14.32 0.68
C LYS A 165 14.01 -13.68 -0.16
N VAL A 166 14.17 -12.39 -0.40
CA VAL A 166 13.29 -11.63 -1.29
C VAL A 166 14.13 -10.77 -2.21
N GLU A 167 13.84 -10.83 -3.51
CA GLU A 167 14.45 -9.94 -4.52
C GLU A 167 13.35 -9.37 -5.42
N LEU A 168 13.32 -8.04 -5.55
CA LEU A 168 12.51 -7.34 -6.55
C LEU A 168 13.44 -6.71 -7.59
N LYS A 169 13.34 -7.19 -8.84
CA LYS A 169 14.05 -6.65 -9.99
C LYS A 169 13.14 -5.74 -10.81
N ILE A 170 13.57 -4.49 -11.01
CA ILE A 170 12.91 -3.50 -11.86
C ILE A 170 13.93 -3.01 -12.89
N LYS A 171 13.79 -3.44 -14.15
CA LYS A 171 14.77 -3.20 -15.21
C LYS A 171 16.17 -3.71 -14.77
N GLU A 172 17.18 -2.83 -14.76
CA GLU A 172 18.55 -3.16 -14.34
C GLU A 172 18.78 -3.03 -12.83
N SER A 173 17.82 -2.45 -12.10
CA SER A 173 17.93 -2.22 -10.67
C SER A 173 17.30 -3.37 -9.89
N ARG A 174 17.83 -3.66 -8.71
CA ARG A 174 17.31 -4.71 -7.82
C ARG A 174 17.29 -4.24 -6.37
N ILE A 175 16.24 -4.60 -5.65
CA ILE A 175 16.14 -4.52 -4.19
C ILE A 175 16.16 -5.95 -3.67
N SER A 176 17.03 -6.26 -2.72
CA SER A 176 17.10 -7.60 -2.13
C SER A 176 17.30 -7.52 -0.63
N PHE A 177 16.76 -8.48 0.11
CA PHE A 177 16.98 -8.63 1.54
C PHE A 177 16.80 -10.08 1.97
N GLU A 178 17.39 -10.41 3.11
CA GLU A 178 17.29 -11.72 3.75
C GLU A 178 16.45 -11.60 5.03
N ILE A 179 15.84 -12.70 5.45
CA ILE A 179 15.01 -12.75 6.65
C ILE A 179 15.37 -14.00 7.43
N ASP A 180 15.96 -13.81 8.60
CA ASP A 180 16.32 -14.90 9.52
C ASP A 180 15.57 -14.75 10.84
N GLU A 181 14.95 -15.83 11.32
CA GLU A 181 14.12 -15.83 12.53
C GLU A 181 13.11 -14.64 12.61
N ASN A 182 12.49 -14.29 11.48
CA ASN A 182 11.59 -13.14 11.31
C ASN A 182 12.26 -11.75 11.44
N LYS A 183 13.57 -11.68 11.31
CA LYS A 183 14.34 -10.42 11.29
C LYS A 183 14.91 -10.15 9.90
N VAL A 184 14.72 -8.93 9.43
CA VAL A 184 15.25 -8.43 8.17
C VAL A 184 16.75 -8.17 8.33
N GLU A 185 17.53 -8.76 7.44
CA GLU A 185 18.98 -8.61 7.35
C GLU A 185 19.42 -8.37 5.89
N ASN A 186 20.67 -7.91 5.71
CA ASN A 186 21.33 -7.81 4.41
C ASN A 186 20.52 -7.08 3.31
N VAL A 187 19.88 -5.96 3.65
CA VAL A 187 19.15 -5.14 2.67
C VAL A 187 20.12 -4.48 1.71
N ALA A 188 19.93 -4.70 0.41
CA ALA A 188 20.81 -4.19 -0.64
C ALA A 188 20.02 -3.61 -1.82
N GLY A 189 20.66 -2.67 -2.53
CA GLY A 189 20.15 -2.13 -3.79
C GLY A 189 18.96 -1.19 -3.64
N VAL A 190 18.87 -0.44 -2.54
CA VAL A 190 17.82 0.55 -2.27
C VAL A 190 17.64 1.49 -3.47
N ILE A 191 16.48 1.38 -4.14
CA ILE A 191 16.06 2.25 -5.24
C ILE A 191 14.81 3.00 -4.80
N PRO A 192 14.71 4.33 -4.98
CA PRO A 192 13.48 5.06 -4.72
C PRO A 192 12.37 4.59 -5.67
N LEU A 193 11.30 4.04 -5.10
CA LEU A 193 10.07 3.78 -5.83
C LEU A 193 9.23 5.06 -5.79
N ALA A 194 8.88 5.58 -6.97
CA ALA A 194 8.21 6.88 -7.11
C ALA A 194 6.67 6.80 -7.04
N THR A 195 6.12 5.58 -7.00
CA THR A 195 4.68 5.35 -7.00
C THR A 195 4.26 4.55 -5.78
N ASP A 196 3.29 5.08 -5.04
CA ASP A 196 2.57 4.31 -4.02
C ASP A 196 1.94 3.08 -4.65
N ILE A 197 2.02 1.96 -3.95
CA ILE A 197 1.25 0.76 -4.28
C ILE A 197 -0.17 0.90 -3.71
N VAL A 198 -1.16 0.44 -4.47
CA VAL A 198 -2.54 0.29 -3.99
C VAL A 198 -2.79 -1.19 -3.76
N TYR A 199 -3.21 -1.58 -2.56
CA TYR A 199 -3.61 -2.96 -2.25
C TYR A 199 -5.09 -2.95 -1.89
N ILE A 200 -5.90 -3.72 -2.62
CA ILE A 200 -7.33 -3.89 -2.35
C ILE A 200 -7.60 -5.38 -2.07
N ASP A 201 -7.90 -5.70 -0.81
CA ASP A 201 -8.41 -7.00 -0.36
C ASP A 201 -9.87 -6.91 0.13
N ASN A 202 -10.21 -5.79 0.76
CA ASN A 202 -11.52 -5.59 1.37
C ASN A 202 -12.11 -4.22 0.99
N PRO A 203 -13.08 -4.17 0.07
CA PRO A 203 -13.73 -2.93 -0.34
C PRO A 203 -14.63 -2.33 0.76
N LEU A 204 -14.98 -3.10 1.81
CA LEU A 204 -15.81 -2.62 2.92
C LEU A 204 -15.07 -1.65 3.84
N ILE A 205 -13.76 -1.51 3.66
CA ILE A 205 -12.96 -0.52 4.38
C ILE A 205 -13.51 0.90 4.22
N ILE A 206 -14.26 1.15 3.14
CA ILE A 206 -14.89 2.45 2.90
C ILE A 206 -16.01 2.80 3.90
N GLU A 207 -16.48 1.84 4.69
CA GLU A 207 -17.47 2.08 5.74
C GLU A 207 -16.87 2.75 6.98
N ASN A 208 -15.62 2.39 7.31
CA ASN A 208 -14.90 2.91 8.48
C ASN A 208 -14.82 4.44 8.46
N PHE A 209 -14.77 5.04 7.27
CA PHE A 209 -14.71 6.50 7.10
C PHE A 209 -15.99 7.21 7.51
N VAL A 210 -17.14 6.59 7.27
CA VAL A 210 -18.43 7.24 7.52
C VAL A 210 -18.73 7.29 9.02
N ASP A 211 -18.18 6.35 9.82
CA ASP A 211 -18.28 6.36 11.28
C ASP A 211 -17.24 7.26 11.96
N SER A 212 -16.22 7.68 11.22
CA SER A 212 -15.13 8.47 11.76
C SER A 212 -15.63 9.85 12.21
N HIS A 213 -15.72 10.05 13.53
CA HIS A 213 -15.92 11.38 14.11
C HIS A 213 -14.70 12.27 13.76
N SER A 214 -14.85 13.59 13.84
CA SER A 214 -13.77 14.56 13.56
C SER A 214 -12.42 14.21 14.23
N PHE A 215 -12.45 13.52 15.37
CA PHE A 215 -11.29 13.05 16.11
C PHE A 215 -10.48 11.95 15.41
N THR A 216 -11.12 10.88 14.91
CA THR A 216 -10.43 9.81 14.17
C THR A 216 -9.89 10.30 12.84
N ARG A 217 -10.57 11.24 12.19
CA ARG A 217 -10.07 11.90 10.97
C ARG A 217 -8.89 12.83 11.25
N THR A 218 -8.88 13.49 12.40
CA THR A 218 -7.71 14.26 12.88
C THR A 218 -6.53 13.33 13.18
N LEU A 219 -6.79 12.15 13.74
CA LEU A 219 -5.76 11.12 13.92
C LEU A 219 -5.25 10.60 12.55
N ILE A 220 -6.12 10.29 11.58
CA ILE A 220 -5.71 9.85 10.23
C ILE A 220 -4.88 10.94 9.52
N LYS A 221 -5.30 12.20 9.57
CA LYS A 221 -4.52 13.34 9.04
C LYS A 221 -3.18 13.54 9.78
N ASN A 222 -3.16 13.39 11.10
CA ASN A 222 -1.92 13.42 11.86
C ASN A 222 -1.02 12.22 11.52
N LEU A 223 -1.60 11.06 11.18
CA LEU A 223 -0.89 9.87 10.74
C LEU A 223 -0.35 10.02 9.29
N GLU A 224 -1.05 10.74 8.41
CA GLU A 224 -0.53 11.12 7.07
C GLU A 224 0.74 11.96 7.20
N ASN A 225 0.72 12.93 8.10
CA ASN A 225 1.86 13.82 8.34
C ASN A 225 3.00 13.13 9.12
N SER A 226 2.71 12.07 9.88
CA SER A 226 3.69 11.45 10.77
C SER A 226 4.59 10.41 10.09
N GLY A 227 4.30 9.97 8.87
CA GLY A 227 5.08 8.87 8.27
C GLY A 227 4.88 7.52 8.93
N THR A 228 3.84 7.38 9.76
CA THR A 228 3.54 6.12 10.45
C THR A 228 3.43 4.96 9.48
N MET A 229 4.15 3.89 9.80
CA MET A 229 4.08 2.61 9.10
C MET A 229 2.71 1.97 9.34
N ARG A 230 2.14 1.43 8.27
CA ARG A 230 0.76 0.92 8.22
C ARG A 230 0.72 -0.42 7.51
N ALA A 231 -0.16 -1.28 7.97
CA ALA A 231 -0.60 -2.42 7.16
C ALA A 231 -1.37 -1.91 5.93
N HIS A 232 -1.45 -2.74 4.90
CA HIS A 232 -2.08 -2.40 3.62
C HIS A 232 -3.52 -1.89 3.75
N ALA A 233 -4.33 -2.48 4.63
CA ALA A 233 -5.68 -2.00 4.92
C ALA A 233 -5.69 -0.54 5.39
N GLN A 234 -4.88 -0.20 6.40
CA GLN A 234 -4.77 1.18 6.91
C GLN A 234 -4.18 2.14 5.87
N GLN A 235 -3.31 1.64 4.98
CA GLN A 235 -2.75 2.44 3.91
C GLN A 235 -3.79 2.75 2.82
N LEU A 236 -4.62 1.76 2.46
CA LEU A 236 -5.76 1.95 1.58
C LEU A 236 -6.75 2.95 2.18
N GLU A 237 -6.92 2.94 3.51
CA GLU A 237 -7.80 3.89 4.18
C GLU A 237 -7.37 5.33 3.88
N VAL A 238 -6.09 5.60 4.11
CA VAL A 238 -5.50 6.91 3.89
C VAL A 238 -5.55 7.30 2.42
N GLN A 239 -5.25 6.36 1.52
CA GLN A 239 -5.30 6.60 0.07
C GLN A 239 -6.69 7.01 -0.41
N PHE A 240 -7.75 6.44 0.16
CA PHE A 240 -9.12 6.79 -0.18
C PHE A 240 -9.51 8.21 0.28
N GLU A 241 -8.97 8.68 1.42
CA GLU A 241 -9.23 10.02 1.96
C GLU A 241 -8.48 11.16 1.27
N ARG A 242 -7.49 10.85 0.43
CA ARG A 242 -6.66 11.87 -0.22
C ARG A 242 -7.52 12.85 -1.00
N GLU A 243 -7.26 14.13 -0.76
CA GLU A 243 -7.82 15.21 -1.58
C GLU A 243 -7.20 15.16 -2.99
N PRO A 244 -7.96 15.48 -4.05
CA PRO A 244 -7.43 15.50 -5.40
C PRO A 244 -6.25 16.46 -5.51
N SER A 245 -5.05 15.93 -5.77
CA SER A 245 -3.82 16.72 -5.86
C SER A 245 -3.57 17.31 -7.25
N SER A 246 -4.38 16.94 -8.24
CA SER A 246 -4.21 17.27 -9.66
C SER A 246 -4.80 18.64 -10.02
N ASN A 247 -4.05 19.43 -10.79
CA ASN A 247 -4.56 20.67 -11.36
C ASN A 247 -5.65 20.38 -12.42
N ILE A 248 -6.37 21.42 -12.87
CA ILE A 248 -7.49 21.28 -13.82
C ILE A 248 -7.06 20.61 -15.15
N VAL A 249 -5.81 20.82 -15.57
CA VAL A 249 -5.27 20.23 -16.81
C VAL A 249 -5.11 18.72 -16.64
N ASP A 250 -4.51 18.29 -15.54
CA ASP A 250 -4.34 16.87 -15.20
C ASP A 250 -5.70 16.17 -15.06
N LEU A 251 -6.67 16.80 -14.40
CA LEU A 251 -8.04 16.28 -14.28
C LEU A 251 -8.72 16.11 -15.65
N THR A 252 -8.45 17.00 -16.60
CA THR A 252 -9.02 16.94 -17.95
C THR A 252 -8.38 15.82 -18.77
N LEU A 253 -7.06 15.64 -18.66
CA LEU A 253 -6.32 14.55 -19.31
C LEU A 253 -6.76 13.19 -18.78
N ILE A 254 -6.93 13.07 -17.46
CA ILE A 254 -7.51 11.92 -16.77
C ILE A 254 -8.88 11.63 -17.37
N LYS A 255 -9.83 12.57 -17.31
CA LYS A 255 -11.21 12.37 -17.81
C LYS A 255 -11.29 11.78 -19.22
N ASN A 256 -10.48 12.27 -20.15
CA ASN A 256 -10.49 11.77 -21.53
C ASN A 256 -10.00 10.32 -21.65
N ARG A 257 -9.03 9.90 -20.82
CA ARG A 257 -8.54 8.51 -20.80
C ARG A 257 -9.48 7.56 -20.06
N PHE A 258 -10.23 8.07 -19.08
CA PHE A 258 -11.14 7.27 -18.27
C PHE A 258 -12.56 7.21 -18.81
N GLU A 259 -12.87 7.81 -19.97
CA GLU A 259 -14.23 7.80 -20.52
C GLU A 259 -14.80 6.37 -20.66
N GLY A 260 -13.99 5.41 -21.14
CA GLY A 260 -14.40 4.01 -21.23
C GLY A 260 -14.65 3.36 -19.86
N ILE A 261 -13.89 3.74 -18.84
CA ILE A 261 -14.05 3.26 -17.46
C ILE A 261 -15.29 3.89 -16.81
N GLU A 262 -15.52 5.20 -17.01
CA GLU A 262 -16.72 5.91 -16.55
C GLU A 262 -18.00 5.32 -17.17
N GLN A 263 -17.98 4.98 -18.45
CA GLN A 263 -19.10 4.30 -19.13
C GLN A 263 -19.38 2.91 -18.55
N LEU A 264 -18.38 2.20 -18.04
CA LEU A 264 -18.57 0.91 -17.37
C LEU A 264 -19.10 1.10 -15.95
N LEU A 265 -18.54 2.06 -15.22
CA LEU A 265 -18.99 2.45 -13.89
C LEU A 265 -20.47 2.87 -13.93
N SER A 266 -20.90 3.64 -14.92
CA SER A 266 -22.29 4.09 -15.05
C SER A 266 -23.30 2.96 -15.31
N LYS A 267 -22.85 1.78 -15.75
CA LYS A 267 -23.73 0.59 -15.89
C LYS A 267 -24.07 -0.04 -14.54
N VAL A 268 -23.24 0.19 -13.52
CA VAL A 268 -23.44 -0.37 -12.18
C VAL A 268 -24.39 0.51 -11.39
N TYR A 269 -24.14 1.82 -11.37
CA TYR A 269 -24.93 2.77 -10.61
C TYR A 269 -24.74 4.21 -11.10
N ASP A 270 -25.70 5.08 -10.77
CA ASP A 270 -25.53 6.53 -10.89
C ASP A 270 -24.76 7.07 -9.67
N TRP A 271 -23.45 7.20 -9.85
CA TRP A 271 -22.53 7.55 -8.77
C TRP A 271 -22.73 8.97 -8.21
N ASP A 272 -23.40 9.86 -8.93
CA ASP A 272 -23.73 11.22 -8.44
C ASP A 272 -24.77 11.20 -7.32
N LEU A 273 -25.54 10.11 -7.22
CA LEU A 273 -26.50 9.86 -6.15
C LEU A 273 -25.85 9.38 -4.85
N ILE A 274 -24.55 9.07 -4.84
CA ILE A 274 -23.85 8.67 -3.61
C ILE A 274 -23.33 9.91 -2.87
N SER A 275 -23.48 9.91 -1.55
CA SER A 275 -22.85 10.89 -0.66
C SER A 275 -21.79 10.22 0.20
N ASP A 276 -20.56 10.74 0.18
CA ASP A 276 -19.42 10.29 1.02
C ASP A 276 -19.40 10.94 2.42
N ASN A 277 -20.54 11.53 2.83
CA ASN A 277 -20.75 12.14 4.14
C ASN A 277 -19.84 13.33 4.50
N GLN A 278 -19.34 14.09 3.53
CA GLN A 278 -18.71 15.39 3.87
C GLN A 278 -19.71 16.45 4.38
N HIS A 279 -21.00 16.42 3.98
CA HIS A 279 -21.97 17.45 4.39
C HIS A 279 -23.44 16.98 4.41
N ILE A 280 -23.86 16.07 5.31
CA ILE A 280 -25.30 15.97 5.67
C ILE A 280 -25.63 17.11 6.63
N LYS A 281 -25.56 18.35 6.16
CA LYS A 281 -26.04 19.54 6.88
C LYS A 281 -26.61 20.59 5.92
N THR A 282 -27.27 20.19 4.84
CA THR A 282 -28.15 21.11 4.12
C THR A 282 -29.42 20.40 3.68
N THR A 283 -30.54 21.07 3.90
CA THR A 283 -31.91 20.68 3.55
C THR A 283 -32.16 20.41 2.06
N GLU A 284 -31.12 20.51 1.22
CA GLU A 284 -31.15 20.30 -0.23
C GLU A 284 -30.73 18.88 -0.69
N GLN A 285 -30.11 18.06 0.18
CA GLN A 285 -29.61 16.72 -0.18
C GLN A 285 -30.60 15.57 0.10
N LYS A 286 -31.92 15.77 -0.05
CA LYS A 286 -32.94 14.77 0.34
C LYS A 286 -32.90 13.43 -0.44
N ASN A 287 -32.11 13.31 -1.50
CA ASN A 287 -32.13 12.15 -2.41
C ASN A 287 -30.77 11.44 -2.60
N LYS A 288 -29.74 11.72 -1.78
CA LYS A 288 -28.47 10.99 -1.87
C LYS A 288 -28.43 9.77 -0.95
N LEU A 289 -27.88 8.67 -1.45
CA LEU A 289 -27.69 7.44 -0.70
C LEU A 289 -26.37 7.50 0.07
N ASN A 290 -26.43 7.20 1.37
CA ASN A 290 -25.25 7.06 2.19
C ASN A 290 -24.43 5.84 1.71
N ILE A 291 -23.11 5.98 1.58
CA ILE A 291 -22.22 4.90 1.15
C ILE A 291 -22.25 3.65 2.05
N LYS A 292 -22.68 3.77 3.32
CA LYS A 292 -22.96 2.58 4.16
C LYS A 292 -24.10 1.73 3.65
N ASN A 293 -25.07 2.36 2.99
CA ASN A 293 -26.31 1.74 2.54
C ASN A 293 -26.22 1.17 1.12
N ILE A 294 -25.05 1.24 0.45
CA ILE A 294 -24.82 0.52 -0.80
C ILE A 294 -24.28 -0.89 -0.55
N SER A 295 -24.49 -1.79 -1.51
CA SER A 295 -23.99 -3.17 -1.42
C SER A 295 -22.46 -3.23 -1.44
N SER A 296 -21.90 -4.30 -0.88
CA SER A 296 -20.46 -4.57 -0.89
C SER A 296 -19.86 -4.56 -2.30
N GLY A 297 -20.59 -5.10 -3.28
CA GLY A 297 -20.17 -5.05 -4.67
C GLY A 297 -20.07 -3.62 -5.20
N MET A 298 -21.06 -2.76 -4.94
CA MET A 298 -21.01 -1.35 -5.33
C MET A 298 -19.87 -0.59 -4.65
N LYS A 299 -19.56 -0.93 -3.38
CA LYS A 299 -18.43 -0.36 -2.64
C LYS A 299 -17.10 -0.60 -3.35
N SER A 300 -16.92 -1.76 -3.99
CA SER A 300 -15.73 -2.09 -4.78
C SER A 300 -15.54 -1.17 -5.99
N PHE A 301 -16.61 -0.88 -6.73
CA PHE A 301 -16.57 0.05 -7.85
C PHE A 301 -16.35 1.50 -7.40
N TYR A 302 -17.02 1.89 -6.31
CA TYR A 302 -16.84 3.23 -5.74
C TYR A 302 -15.41 3.47 -5.27
N LEU A 303 -14.78 2.48 -4.65
CA LEU A 303 -13.38 2.53 -4.24
C LEU A 303 -12.46 2.78 -5.44
N ILE A 304 -12.58 2.00 -6.51
CA ILE A 304 -11.79 2.21 -7.74
C ILE A 304 -12.03 3.60 -8.32
N LYS A 305 -13.29 4.03 -8.44
CA LYS A 305 -13.64 5.37 -8.93
C LYS A 305 -12.94 6.46 -8.12
N LYS A 306 -13.04 6.40 -6.78
CA LYS A 306 -12.44 7.41 -5.89
C LYS A 306 -10.91 7.44 -6.00
N LEU A 307 -10.26 6.28 -6.06
CA LEU A 307 -8.81 6.19 -6.17
C LEU A 307 -8.27 6.69 -7.52
N ILE A 308 -9.06 6.59 -8.59
CA ILE A 308 -8.76 7.23 -9.89
C ILE A 308 -8.93 8.75 -9.76
N GLU A 309 -10.07 9.20 -9.25
CA GLU A 309 -10.41 10.63 -9.16
C GLU A 309 -9.47 11.44 -8.28
N ASN A 310 -8.97 10.85 -7.19
CA ASN A 310 -8.03 11.53 -6.29
C ASN A 310 -6.56 11.39 -6.72
N GLY A 311 -6.28 10.72 -7.83
CA GLY A 311 -4.93 10.56 -8.37
C GLY A 311 -4.04 9.56 -7.63
N THR A 312 -4.61 8.72 -6.75
CA THR A 312 -3.85 7.63 -6.12
C THR A 312 -3.46 6.58 -7.16
N ILE A 313 -4.41 6.17 -8.01
CA ILE A 313 -4.13 5.34 -9.18
C ILE A 313 -3.61 6.25 -10.28
N LYS A 314 -2.30 6.17 -10.54
CA LYS A 314 -1.57 6.98 -11.51
C LYS A 314 -0.86 6.12 -12.56
N GLU A 315 -0.43 6.75 -13.65
CA GLU A 315 0.31 6.08 -14.72
C GLU A 315 1.51 5.29 -14.20
N ASN A 316 1.71 4.09 -14.75
CA ASN A 316 2.75 3.13 -14.36
C ASN A 316 2.74 2.76 -12.86
N GLY A 317 1.63 3.01 -12.16
CA GLY A 317 1.44 2.61 -10.78
C GLY A 317 1.34 1.10 -10.61
N THR A 318 1.52 0.63 -9.38
CA THR A 318 1.39 -0.80 -9.03
C THR A 318 0.13 -1.00 -8.20
N ILE A 319 -0.67 -1.99 -8.56
CA ILE A 319 -1.90 -2.36 -7.84
C ILE A 319 -1.87 -3.85 -7.51
N VAL A 320 -2.23 -4.20 -6.28
CA VAL A 320 -2.57 -5.55 -5.85
C VAL A 320 -4.08 -5.64 -5.66
N LEU A 321 -4.73 -6.58 -6.35
CA LEU A 321 -6.14 -6.88 -6.23
C LEU A 321 -6.28 -8.31 -5.70
N ASP A 322 -6.69 -8.45 -4.45
CA ASP A 322 -6.83 -9.75 -3.80
C ASP A 322 -8.28 -10.19 -3.77
N GLU A 323 -8.61 -11.18 -4.60
CA GLU A 323 -9.95 -11.77 -4.75
C GLU A 323 -11.06 -10.70 -4.97
N PRO A 324 -10.90 -9.75 -5.91
CA PRO A 324 -11.85 -8.65 -6.09
C PRO A 324 -13.26 -9.12 -6.47
N GLU A 325 -13.43 -10.37 -6.92
CA GLU A 325 -14.70 -10.95 -7.30
C GLU A 325 -15.61 -11.37 -6.13
N VAL A 326 -15.08 -11.52 -4.91
CA VAL A 326 -15.77 -12.19 -3.78
C VAL A 326 -17.10 -11.53 -3.42
N HIS A 327 -17.20 -10.21 -3.55
CA HIS A 327 -18.41 -9.44 -3.22
C HIS A 327 -19.25 -9.05 -4.43
N LEU A 328 -18.89 -9.50 -5.64
CA LEU A 328 -19.50 -9.09 -6.89
C LEU A 328 -20.51 -10.11 -7.40
N HIS A 329 -21.68 -9.62 -7.83
CA HIS A 329 -22.61 -10.38 -8.65
C HIS A 329 -21.92 -10.79 -9.99
N PRO A 330 -22.24 -11.95 -10.60
CA PRO A 330 -21.58 -12.40 -11.83
C PRO A 330 -21.54 -11.36 -12.97
N GLU A 331 -22.62 -10.61 -13.17
CA GLU A 331 -22.62 -9.52 -14.17
C GLU A 331 -21.62 -8.41 -13.83
N TRP A 332 -21.47 -8.09 -12.55
CA TRP A 332 -20.50 -7.09 -12.08
C TRP A 332 -19.08 -7.61 -12.11
N GLN A 333 -18.86 -8.92 -11.96
CA GLN A 333 -17.55 -9.54 -12.17
C GLN A 333 -17.04 -9.27 -13.59
N LEU A 334 -17.92 -9.34 -14.61
CA LEU A 334 -17.55 -8.98 -15.99
C LEU A 334 -17.17 -7.50 -16.11
N ILE A 335 -18.00 -6.60 -15.56
CA ILE A 335 -17.72 -5.15 -15.62
C ILE A 335 -16.40 -4.83 -14.91
N TYR A 336 -16.17 -5.41 -13.73
CA TYR A 336 -14.97 -5.16 -12.95
C TYR A 336 -13.71 -5.71 -13.63
N ALA A 337 -13.78 -6.91 -14.22
CA ALA A 337 -12.70 -7.47 -15.03
C ALA A 337 -12.36 -6.57 -16.23
N GLU A 338 -13.39 -6.04 -16.90
CA GLU A 338 -13.21 -5.11 -18.03
C GLU A 338 -12.54 -3.79 -17.58
N ILE A 339 -12.91 -3.26 -16.41
CA ILE A 339 -12.28 -2.09 -15.80
C ILE A 339 -10.80 -2.36 -15.50
N ILE A 340 -10.44 -3.52 -14.92
CA ILE A 340 -9.04 -3.88 -14.61
C ILE A 340 -8.18 -3.88 -15.89
N VAL A 341 -8.68 -4.47 -16.97
CA VAL A 341 -7.97 -4.50 -18.26
C VAL A 341 -7.81 -3.11 -18.84
N LEU A 342 -8.86 -2.27 -18.77
CA LEU A 342 -8.77 -0.87 -19.22
C LEU A 342 -7.80 -0.05 -18.35
N LEU A 343 -7.76 -0.27 -17.04
CA LEU A 343 -6.79 0.39 -16.17
C LEU A 343 -5.35 0.06 -16.58
N GLN A 344 -5.08 -1.22 -16.85
CA GLN A 344 -3.78 -1.66 -17.38
C GLN A 344 -3.48 -0.96 -18.72
N LYS A 345 -4.44 -0.92 -19.64
CA LYS A 345 -4.27 -0.36 -20.99
C LYS A 345 -4.02 1.16 -20.97
N GLU A 346 -4.86 1.91 -20.27
CA GLU A 346 -4.89 3.38 -20.34
C GLU A 346 -3.80 4.05 -19.49
N LEU A 347 -3.34 3.36 -18.43
CA LEU A 347 -2.34 3.88 -17.50
C LEU A 347 -1.02 3.10 -17.50
N GLY A 348 -0.94 1.97 -18.19
CA GLY A 348 0.25 1.11 -18.14
C GLY A 348 0.50 0.52 -16.76
N LEU A 349 -0.54 0.25 -15.98
CA LEU A 349 -0.40 -0.26 -14.61
C LEU A 349 0.30 -1.62 -14.56
N HIS A 350 0.95 -1.85 -13.44
CA HIS A 350 1.46 -3.15 -13.02
C HIS A 350 0.49 -3.75 -11.99
N ILE A 351 -0.36 -4.66 -12.44
CA ILE A 351 -1.44 -5.24 -11.64
C ILE A 351 -1.07 -6.66 -11.26
N LEU A 352 -1.04 -6.95 -9.97
CA LEU A 352 -1.03 -8.30 -9.42
C LEU A 352 -2.45 -8.63 -8.94
N LEU A 353 -3.11 -9.55 -9.63
CA LEU A 353 -4.47 -9.99 -9.34
C LEU A 353 -4.44 -11.41 -8.79
N SER A 354 -5.08 -11.67 -7.66
CA SER A 354 -5.36 -13.03 -7.20
C SER A 354 -6.84 -13.37 -7.34
N THR A 355 -7.13 -14.60 -7.75
CA THR A 355 -8.50 -15.06 -7.95
C THR A 355 -8.65 -16.56 -7.66
N HIS A 356 -9.85 -16.94 -7.24
CA HIS A 356 -10.30 -18.33 -7.12
C HIS A 356 -11.34 -18.69 -8.18
N SER A 357 -11.73 -17.72 -9.00
CA SER A 357 -12.86 -17.83 -9.90
C SER A 357 -12.38 -18.17 -11.32
N PRO A 358 -12.72 -19.35 -11.85
CA PRO A 358 -12.44 -19.64 -13.26
C PRO A 358 -13.24 -18.70 -14.17
N TYR A 359 -14.41 -18.23 -13.71
CA TYR A 359 -15.21 -17.27 -14.43
C TYR A 359 -14.53 -15.90 -14.53
N PHE A 360 -13.96 -15.40 -13.44
CA PHE A 360 -13.27 -14.10 -13.41
C PHE A 360 -11.98 -14.14 -14.23
N LEU A 361 -11.21 -15.23 -14.11
CA LEU A 361 -10.03 -15.48 -14.95
C LEU A 361 -10.38 -15.43 -16.45
N ASN A 362 -11.44 -16.14 -16.86
CA ASN A 362 -11.89 -16.14 -18.25
C ASN A 362 -12.35 -14.75 -18.71
N ALA A 363 -13.02 -13.98 -17.85
CA ALA A 363 -13.39 -12.61 -18.16
C ALA A 363 -12.16 -11.74 -18.46
N ILE A 364 -11.12 -11.84 -17.62
CA ILE A 364 -9.84 -11.14 -17.83
C ILE A 364 -9.21 -11.53 -19.18
N GLU A 365 -9.16 -12.82 -19.51
CA GLU A 365 -8.60 -13.31 -20.78
C GLU A 365 -9.36 -12.75 -21.99
N VAL A 366 -10.69 -12.84 -21.96
CA VAL A 366 -11.56 -12.35 -23.04
C VAL A 366 -11.41 -10.84 -23.23
N PHE A 367 -11.41 -10.05 -22.15
CA PHE A 367 -11.25 -8.60 -22.25
C PHE A 367 -9.83 -8.20 -22.65
N SER A 368 -8.79 -8.90 -22.17
CA SER A 368 -7.41 -8.62 -22.58
C SER A 368 -7.23 -8.84 -24.08
N LYS A 369 -7.84 -9.89 -24.64
CA LYS A 369 -7.90 -10.11 -26.09
C LYS A 369 -8.70 -9.05 -26.83
N LYS A 370 -9.89 -8.70 -26.31
CA LYS A 370 -10.75 -7.64 -26.88
C LYS A 370 -10.01 -6.32 -27.02
N TYR A 371 -9.16 -5.98 -26.04
CA TYR A 371 -8.44 -4.71 -25.99
C TYR A 371 -7.00 -4.77 -26.52
N GLY A 372 -6.52 -5.94 -26.95
CA GLY A 372 -5.19 -6.13 -27.51
C GLY A 372 -4.06 -5.99 -26.49
N THR A 373 -4.27 -6.45 -25.25
CA THR A 373 -3.30 -6.42 -24.15
C THR A 373 -2.90 -7.81 -23.66
N GLU A 374 -3.19 -8.84 -24.45
CA GLU A 374 -2.86 -10.25 -24.16
C GLU A 374 -1.36 -10.50 -24.00
N ASP A 375 -0.51 -9.75 -24.72
CA ASP A 375 0.95 -9.79 -24.62
C ASP A 375 1.50 -9.28 -23.28
N LYS A 376 0.67 -8.53 -22.54
CA LYS A 376 0.98 -7.98 -21.22
C LYS A 376 0.31 -8.76 -20.09
N CYS A 377 -0.24 -9.93 -20.39
CA CYS A 377 -0.88 -10.78 -19.42
C CYS A 377 0.02 -11.97 -19.06
N LYS A 378 0.11 -12.28 -17.77
CA LYS A 378 0.79 -13.49 -17.27
C LYS A 378 -0.13 -14.23 -16.31
N TYR A 379 -0.21 -15.54 -16.46
CA TYR A 379 -1.09 -16.39 -15.65
C TYR A 379 -0.26 -17.40 -14.87
N TYR A 380 -0.53 -17.53 -13.57
CA TYR A 380 0.17 -18.46 -12.69
C TYR A 380 -0.83 -19.34 -11.96
N LEU A 381 -0.56 -20.65 -11.94
CA LEU A 381 -1.28 -21.61 -11.11
C LEU A 381 -0.65 -21.64 -9.72
N SER A 382 -1.45 -21.37 -8.70
CA SER A 382 -1.05 -21.41 -7.30
C SER A 382 -1.69 -22.62 -6.58
N GLU A 383 -0.86 -23.53 -6.08
CA GLU A 383 -1.30 -24.78 -5.46
C GLU A 383 -0.86 -24.89 -4.02
N ASN A 384 -1.71 -25.48 -3.19
CA ASN A 384 -1.41 -25.78 -1.80
C ASN A 384 -0.99 -27.25 -1.66
N ASN A 385 0.25 -27.48 -1.26
CA ASN A 385 0.81 -28.82 -1.03
C ASN A 385 0.86 -29.16 0.47
N GLY A 386 -0.07 -28.61 1.25
CA GLY A 386 -0.13 -28.73 2.71
C GLY A 386 0.72 -27.64 3.39
N TYR A 387 1.99 -27.94 3.65
CA TYR A 387 2.90 -27.02 4.35
C TYR A 387 3.40 -25.87 3.47
N TYR A 388 3.62 -26.16 2.18
CA TYR A 388 4.15 -25.19 1.23
C TYR A 388 3.19 -24.97 0.06
N SER A 389 3.40 -23.86 -0.62
CA SER A 389 2.73 -23.52 -1.87
C SER A 389 3.69 -23.61 -3.04
N THR A 390 3.18 -24.05 -4.19
CA THR A 390 3.87 -23.98 -5.49
C THR A 390 3.13 -23.01 -6.39
N ILE A 391 3.86 -22.12 -7.05
CA ILE A 391 3.31 -21.16 -8.00
C ILE A 391 4.06 -21.36 -9.32
N THR A 392 3.33 -21.73 -10.36
CA THR A 392 3.91 -22.11 -11.66
C THR A 392 3.29 -21.25 -12.76
N GLU A 393 4.13 -20.73 -13.65
CA GLU A 393 3.71 -19.93 -14.81
C GLU A 393 3.01 -20.83 -15.85
N MET A 394 1.85 -20.40 -16.35
CA MET A 394 0.94 -21.18 -17.20
C MET A 394 0.31 -20.30 -18.30
N THR A 395 0.99 -19.25 -18.76
CA THR A 395 0.42 -18.28 -19.72
C THR A 395 0.11 -18.92 -21.06
N ASP A 396 0.99 -19.79 -21.56
CA ASP A 396 0.82 -20.48 -22.86
C ASP A 396 -0.01 -21.77 -22.77
N GLY A 397 -0.57 -22.09 -21.59
CA GLY A 397 -1.26 -23.34 -21.32
C GLY A 397 -2.03 -23.30 -20.01
N ASN A 398 -3.09 -22.49 -19.95
CA ASN A 398 -3.89 -22.23 -18.74
C ASN A 398 -4.93 -23.32 -18.40
N GLU A 399 -5.08 -24.36 -19.22
CA GLU A 399 -5.99 -25.49 -18.96
C GLU A 399 -5.85 -26.11 -17.55
N PRO A 400 -4.63 -26.30 -16.99
CA PRO A 400 -4.47 -26.81 -15.63
C PRO A 400 -5.10 -25.89 -14.57
N ILE A 401 -5.08 -24.57 -14.79
CA ILE A 401 -5.72 -23.60 -13.89
C ILE A 401 -7.23 -23.84 -13.89
N TYR A 402 -7.85 -23.88 -15.06
CA TYR A 402 -9.29 -24.12 -15.18
C TYR A 402 -9.72 -25.46 -14.61
N LYS A 403 -8.96 -26.52 -14.90
CA LYS A 403 -9.21 -27.86 -14.35
C LYS A 403 -9.20 -27.85 -12.81
N LYS A 404 -8.24 -27.15 -12.20
CA LYS A 404 -8.14 -27.03 -10.75
C LYS A 404 -9.32 -26.24 -10.17
N LEU A 405 -9.63 -25.09 -10.75
CA LEU A 405 -10.68 -24.20 -10.25
C LEU A 405 -12.10 -24.74 -10.49
N ALA A 406 -12.31 -25.55 -11.53
CA ALA A 406 -13.60 -26.18 -11.85
C ALA A 406 -13.84 -27.50 -11.09
N ALA A 407 -12.84 -28.05 -10.40
CA ALA A 407 -12.95 -29.33 -9.69
C ALA A 407 -14.13 -29.41 -8.69
N PRO A 408 -14.47 -28.34 -7.92
CA PRO A 408 -15.65 -28.37 -7.05
C PRO A 408 -16.96 -28.54 -7.82
N LEU A 409 -17.09 -27.94 -9.01
CA LEU A 409 -18.28 -28.10 -9.86
C LEU A 409 -18.38 -29.54 -10.39
N GLN A 410 -17.26 -30.10 -10.84
CA GLN A 410 -17.20 -31.50 -11.29
C GLN A 410 -17.61 -32.47 -10.18
N TYR A 411 -17.20 -32.20 -8.93
CA TYR A 411 -17.62 -32.99 -7.78
C TYR A 411 -19.14 -32.95 -7.60
N LEU A 412 -19.77 -31.76 -7.71
CA LEU A 412 -21.22 -31.63 -7.61
C LEU A 412 -21.95 -32.38 -8.73
N GLU A 413 -21.44 -32.33 -9.96
CA GLU A 413 -21.99 -33.12 -11.07
C GLU A 413 -21.91 -34.61 -10.78
N ASN A 414 -20.74 -35.10 -10.32
CA ASN A 414 -20.55 -36.51 -10.00
C ASN A 414 -21.52 -36.98 -8.90
N VAL A 415 -21.74 -36.17 -7.85
CA VAL A 415 -22.70 -36.47 -6.78
C VAL A 415 -24.11 -36.58 -7.36
N ARG A 416 -24.52 -35.61 -8.18
CA ARG A 416 -25.86 -35.58 -8.80
C ARG A 416 -26.15 -36.83 -9.63
N PHE A 417 -25.17 -37.34 -10.37
CA PHE A 417 -25.34 -38.53 -11.20
C PHE A 417 -25.07 -39.85 -10.47
N SER A 418 -24.52 -39.82 -9.25
CA SER A 418 -24.29 -41.02 -8.44
C SER A 418 -25.49 -41.47 -7.60
N GLU A 419 -26.54 -40.63 -7.48
CA GLU A 419 -27.80 -40.98 -6.80
C GLU A 419 -28.85 -41.58 -7.77
N ASP A 420 -28.56 -41.61 -9.08
CA ASP A 420 -29.43 -42.14 -10.13
C ASP A 420 -29.10 -43.61 -10.52
N ASP A 421 -28.09 -44.23 -9.87
CA ASP A 421 -27.70 -45.65 -9.97
C ASP A 421 -27.92 -46.38 -8.63
#